data_AF-A0AAD5K5T9-F1
#
_entry.id   AF-A0AAD5K5T9-F1
#
_cell.length_a   1.000
_cell.length_b   1.000
_cell.length_c   1.000
_cell.angle_alpha   90.00
_cell.angle_beta   90.00
_cell.angle_gamma   90.00
#
_symmetry.space_group_name_H-M   'P 1'
#
loop_
_entity.id
_entity.type
_entity.pdbx_description
1 polymer ?
#
loop_
_entity_poly.entity_id
_entity_poly.type
_entity_poly.pdbx_seq_one_letter_code
_entity_poly.pdbx_strand_id
1 'polypeptide(L)'
;MIVIMRRISVKKRLIGKLIQKQQNKTEFWSKVISDFDSVAKSERQVLSAHIQRGVPPSLRGMIWQLFVKSKDSKLEERYLQLINEDSIYEKAITRDLPRTFPNHPYFQGKAGQEALFNVVKAYSIHDNDVGYCQGISFIAGPLLLNMPEEEAFCVLVQLMNQYNLRGHFTPQLDLLHQRLYQFDGVLQDHLPHVHRHFETQGIRSSMYASQWFMTLFAYKFPLDFVFRIFDILLAEGIEALYSFGLALIQKNQPTILSLEFDNLVNYLKNDMLEIYNKDASELIRDAYLIKIAPKRFNRLAKEYRVEAARAHNEAEAIETLKKQNKALTETIRNLEGNLTDLSKEHAQVANELIESKMDIARINDENDALRQQSQDLKRALETLPEEIEARVKEEMEILVTKNAALVQRNSALEDQMAYMENMVANMKTKYSESELDRESLRQRLSDLKRLVD
;
A
#
# COMPACT_ATOMS: atom_id res chain seq x y z
N MET A 1 -88.38 9.15 13.53
CA MET A 1 -88.24 10.35 12.66
C MET A 1 -87.32 11.44 13.23
N ILE A 2 -87.51 11.90 14.48
CA ILE A 2 -86.79 13.06 15.07
C ILE A 2 -85.26 12.86 15.16
N VAL A 3 -84.78 11.66 15.49
CA VAL A 3 -83.34 11.32 15.56
C VAL A 3 -82.65 11.37 14.19
N ILE A 4 -83.36 10.95 13.14
CA ILE A 4 -82.87 10.96 11.75
C ILE A 4 -82.77 12.41 11.25
N MET A 5 -83.76 13.26 11.52
CA MET A 5 -83.70 14.69 11.18
C MET A 5 -82.58 15.42 11.93
N ARG A 6 -82.33 15.11 13.22
CA ARG A 6 -81.19 15.67 13.98
C ARG A 6 -79.85 15.26 13.37
N ARG A 7 -79.67 13.99 12.99
CA ARG A 7 -78.44 13.52 12.32
C ARG A 7 -78.22 14.20 10.96
N ILE A 8 -79.27 14.38 10.16
CA ILE A 8 -79.21 15.09 8.87
C ILE A 8 -78.86 16.57 9.06
N SER A 9 -79.44 17.23 10.07
CA SER A 9 -79.15 18.64 10.40
C SER A 9 -77.71 18.84 10.86
N VAL A 10 -77.19 17.98 11.75
CA VAL A 10 -75.78 18.00 12.18
C VAL A 10 -74.84 17.75 11.00
N LYS A 11 -75.15 16.78 10.12
CA LYS A 11 -74.36 16.49 8.92
C LYS A 11 -74.34 17.66 7.94
N LYS A 12 -75.48 18.32 7.68
CA LYS A 12 -75.55 19.55 6.86
C LYS A 12 -74.74 20.70 7.48
N ARG A 13 -74.79 20.88 8.80
CA ARG A 13 -74.01 21.90 9.52
C ARG A 13 -72.50 21.62 9.47
N LEU A 14 -72.09 20.36 9.56
CA LEU A 14 -70.70 19.93 9.37
C LEU A 14 -70.23 20.19 7.93
N ILE A 15 -71.04 19.83 6.94
CA ILE A 15 -70.75 20.04 5.52
C ILE A 15 -70.63 21.54 5.22
N GLY A 16 -71.54 22.39 5.71
CA GLY A 16 -71.43 23.84 5.55
C GLY A 16 -70.15 24.41 6.18
N LYS A 17 -69.77 23.96 7.38
CA LYS A 17 -68.50 24.35 8.01
C LYS A 17 -67.27 23.86 7.23
N LEU A 18 -67.32 22.68 6.63
CA LEU A 18 -66.25 22.13 5.80
C LEU A 18 -66.07 22.93 4.50
N ILE A 19 -67.18 23.28 3.84
CA ILE A 19 -67.17 24.11 2.63
C ILE A 19 -66.58 25.49 2.93
N GLN A 20 -67.04 26.13 4.00
CA GLN A 20 -66.52 27.44 4.40
C GLN A 20 -65.02 27.38 4.75
N LYS A 21 -64.58 26.31 5.42
CA LYS A 21 -63.15 26.10 5.75
C LYS A 21 -62.30 25.86 4.50
N GLN A 22 -62.83 25.16 3.49
CA GLN A 22 -62.16 24.99 2.19
C GLN A 22 -62.09 26.31 1.43
N GLN A 23 -63.18 27.08 1.39
CA GLN A 23 -63.23 28.37 0.70
C GLN A 23 -62.24 29.38 1.29
N ASN A 24 -62.20 29.51 2.62
CA ASN A 24 -61.22 30.36 3.31
C ASN A 24 -59.77 29.88 3.09
N LYS A 25 -59.55 28.56 2.97
CA LYS A 25 -58.22 28.01 2.67
C LYS A 25 -57.78 28.40 1.25
N THR A 26 -58.66 28.27 0.27
CA THR A 26 -58.37 28.63 -1.13
C THR A 26 -58.08 30.13 -1.25
N GLU A 27 -58.89 30.97 -0.61
CA GLU A 27 -58.71 32.43 -0.62
C GLU A 27 -57.36 32.86 -0.04
N PHE A 28 -56.92 32.24 1.06
CA PHE A 28 -55.60 32.50 1.64
C PHE A 28 -54.46 32.15 0.66
N TRP A 29 -54.49 30.96 0.05
CA TRP A 29 -53.43 30.58 -0.89
C TRP A 29 -53.45 31.39 -2.18
N SER A 30 -54.62 31.85 -2.63
CA SER A 30 -54.71 32.81 -3.73
C SER A 30 -54.01 34.13 -3.39
N LYS A 31 -54.22 34.67 -2.17
CA LYS A 31 -53.50 35.86 -1.69
C LYS A 31 -51.98 35.64 -1.65
N VAL A 32 -51.52 34.47 -1.19
CA VAL A 32 -50.10 34.09 -1.16
C VAL A 32 -49.51 34.04 -2.56
N ILE A 33 -50.24 33.51 -3.55
CA ILE A 33 -49.78 33.44 -4.94
C ILE A 33 -49.71 34.83 -5.58
N SER A 34 -50.65 35.72 -5.26
CA SER A 34 -50.66 37.07 -5.82
C SER A 34 -49.51 37.94 -5.31
N ASP A 35 -49.17 37.86 -4.01
CA ASP A 35 -48.08 38.65 -3.42
C ASP A 35 -47.44 37.91 -2.24
N PHE A 36 -46.53 36.98 -2.56
CA PHE A 36 -45.84 36.18 -1.55
C PHE A 36 -44.98 37.03 -0.61
N ASP A 37 -44.22 38.00 -1.14
CA ASP A 37 -43.28 38.80 -0.35
C ASP A 37 -44.01 39.68 0.67
N SER A 38 -45.17 40.23 0.33
CA SER A 38 -46.01 40.98 1.27
C SER A 38 -46.56 40.08 2.37
N VAL A 39 -47.11 38.91 2.03
CA VAL A 39 -47.67 37.97 3.03
C VAL A 39 -46.57 37.40 3.94
N ALA A 40 -45.40 37.06 3.39
CA ALA A 40 -44.27 36.54 4.15
C ALA A 40 -43.71 37.54 5.18
N LYS A 41 -43.85 38.86 4.91
CA LYS A 41 -43.46 39.94 5.82
C LYS A 41 -44.55 40.28 6.82
N SER A 42 -45.79 40.46 6.37
CA SER A 42 -46.91 40.95 7.19
C SER A 42 -47.58 39.86 8.04
N GLU A 43 -47.65 38.63 7.52
CA GLU A 43 -48.48 37.55 8.07
C GLU A 43 -47.69 36.25 8.30
N ARG A 44 -46.39 36.35 8.64
CA ARG A 44 -45.47 35.21 8.78
C ARG A 44 -46.03 34.05 9.63
N GLN A 45 -46.61 34.35 10.79
CA GLN A 45 -47.16 33.31 11.68
C GLN A 45 -48.38 32.62 11.07
N VAL A 46 -49.22 33.38 10.38
CA VAL A 46 -50.40 32.85 9.68
C VAL A 46 -49.98 31.96 8.51
N LEU A 47 -48.97 32.39 7.75
CA LEU A 47 -48.37 31.61 6.68
C LEU A 47 -47.79 30.29 7.20
N SER A 48 -46.95 30.32 8.24
CA SER A 48 -46.40 29.09 8.85
C SER A 48 -47.52 28.15 9.34
N ALA A 49 -48.57 28.67 9.96
CA ALA A 49 -49.71 27.86 10.39
C ALA A 49 -50.47 27.20 9.22
N HIS A 50 -50.58 27.87 8.07
CA HIS A 50 -51.20 27.28 6.87
C HIS A 50 -50.31 26.23 6.21
N ILE A 51 -49.00 26.45 6.18
CA ILE A 51 -48.02 25.47 5.67
C ILE A 51 -48.02 24.20 6.56
N GLN A 52 -48.07 24.34 7.89
CA GLN A 52 -48.22 23.21 8.82
C GLN A 52 -49.53 22.43 8.63
N ARG A 53 -50.61 23.10 8.20
CA ARG A 53 -51.86 22.42 7.83
C ARG A 53 -51.80 21.78 6.44
N GLY A 54 -50.89 22.24 5.58
CA GLY A 54 -50.56 21.66 4.29
C GLY A 54 -50.94 22.52 3.12
N VAL A 55 -50.01 22.62 2.18
CA VAL A 55 -50.23 23.26 0.88
C VAL A 55 -51.23 22.40 0.09
N PRO A 56 -52.27 23.00 -0.52
CA PRO A 56 -53.17 22.27 -1.42
C PRO A 56 -52.38 21.59 -2.54
N PRO A 57 -52.64 20.29 -2.84
CA PRO A 57 -51.87 19.57 -3.86
C PRO A 57 -51.81 20.28 -5.22
N SER A 58 -52.93 20.85 -5.67
CA SER A 58 -53.01 21.57 -6.94
C SER A 58 -52.21 22.88 -6.99
N LEU A 59 -51.75 23.39 -5.84
CA LEU A 59 -51.01 24.64 -5.74
C LEU A 59 -49.53 24.43 -5.40
N ARG A 60 -49.09 23.20 -5.12
CA ARG A 60 -47.72 22.91 -4.69
C ARG A 60 -46.69 23.40 -5.70
N GLY A 61 -46.88 23.12 -6.99
CA GLY A 61 -45.96 23.56 -8.05
C GLY A 61 -45.68 25.06 -7.98
N MET A 62 -46.72 25.88 -7.90
CA MET A 62 -46.58 27.34 -7.81
C MET A 62 -46.01 27.80 -6.48
N ILE A 63 -46.49 27.25 -5.36
CA ILE A 63 -46.09 27.67 -4.02
C ILE A 63 -44.63 27.30 -3.72
N TRP A 64 -44.19 26.11 -4.14
CA TRP A 64 -42.80 25.67 -3.98
C TRP A 64 -41.84 26.56 -4.77
N GLN A 65 -42.19 26.96 -5.99
CA GLN A 65 -41.41 27.93 -6.77
C GLN A 65 -41.34 29.30 -6.08
N LEU A 66 -42.43 29.76 -5.45
CA LEU A 66 -42.43 31.01 -4.70
C LEU A 66 -41.54 30.95 -3.45
N PHE A 67 -41.57 29.84 -2.70
CA PHE A 67 -40.73 29.65 -1.53
C PHE A 67 -39.23 29.69 -1.86
N VAL A 68 -38.86 29.05 -2.96
CA VAL A 68 -37.46 28.94 -3.41
C VAL A 68 -37.04 30.10 -4.33
N LYS A 69 -37.99 30.94 -4.75
CA LYS A 69 -37.78 32.02 -5.73
C LYS A 69 -37.12 31.51 -7.02
N SER A 70 -37.61 30.39 -7.53
CA SER A 70 -36.95 29.64 -8.62
C SER A 70 -37.27 30.11 -10.03
N LYS A 71 -38.23 31.03 -10.19
CA LYS A 71 -38.64 31.50 -11.51
C LYS A 71 -37.53 32.34 -12.14
N ASP A 72 -36.84 31.77 -13.14
CA ASP A 72 -35.69 32.36 -13.81
C ASP A 72 -35.66 31.96 -15.28
N SER A 73 -36.04 32.89 -16.15
CA SER A 73 -36.10 32.65 -17.59
C SER A 73 -34.75 32.25 -18.20
N LYS A 74 -33.63 32.73 -17.65
CA LYS A 74 -32.30 32.34 -18.16
C LYS A 74 -31.98 30.88 -17.83
N LEU A 75 -32.42 30.42 -16.67
CA LEU A 75 -32.20 29.04 -16.24
C LEU A 75 -33.10 28.08 -17.01
N GLU A 76 -34.35 28.48 -17.28
CA GLU A 76 -35.27 27.77 -18.17
C GLU A 76 -34.69 27.65 -19.60
N GLU A 77 -34.18 28.76 -20.16
CA GLU A 77 -33.50 28.73 -21.46
C GLU A 77 -32.25 27.83 -21.45
N ARG A 78 -31.47 27.85 -20.37
CA ARG A 78 -30.29 26.99 -20.21
C ARG A 78 -30.70 25.52 -20.14
N TYR A 79 -31.80 25.19 -19.47
CA TYR A 79 -32.31 23.83 -19.41
C TYR A 79 -32.61 23.26 -20.82
N LEU A 80 -33.27 24.05 -21.67
CA LEU A 80 -33.57 23.66 -23.06
C LEU A 80 -32.32 23.40 -23.91
N GLN A 81 -31.19 24.02 -23.57
CA GLN A 81 -29.90 23.71 -24.19
C GLN A 81 -29.32 22.41 -23.64
N LEU A 82 -29.29 22.28 -22.31
CA LEU A 82 -28.67 21.16 -21.58
C LEU A 82 -29.27 19.79 -21.93
N ILE A 83 -30.57 19.71 -22.18
CA ILE A 83 -31.22 18.44 -22.56
C ILE A 83 -30.66 17.86 -23.87
N ASN A 84 -30.12 18.71 -24.75
CA ASN A 84 -29.53 18.33 -26.03
C ASN A 84 -28.02 18.07 -25.95
N GLU A 85 -27.37 18.35 -24.82
CA GLU A 85 -25.95 18.08 -24.58
C GLU A 85 -25.77 16.64 -24.05
N ASP A 86 -24.64 15.99 -24.33
CA ASP A 86 -24.37 14.64 -23.82
C ASP A 86 -23.77 14.68 -22.41
N SER A 87 -24.22 13.77 -21.53
CA SER A 87 -23.63 13.60 -20.19
C SER A 87 -22.82 12.31 -20.08
N ILE A 88 -21.64 12.39 -19.45
CA ILE A 88 -20.86 11.19 -19.12
C ILE A 88 -21.59 10.25 -18.12
N TYR A 89 -22.63 10.76 -17.45
CA TYR A 89 -23.37 10.04 -16.41
C TYR A 89 -24.63 9.33 -16.93
N GLU A 90 -24.98 9.41 -18.22
CA GLU A 90 -26.23 8.86 -18.75
C GLU A 90 -26.44 7.36 -18.43
N LYS A 91 -25.36 6.56 -18.46
CA LYS A 91 -25.42 5.14 -18.08
C LYS A 91 -25.75 4.94 -16.61
N ALA A 92 -25.17 5.75 -15.73
CA ALA A 92 -25.44 5.69 -14.29
C ALA A 92 -26.87 6.14 -13.98
N ILE A 93 -27.33 7.21 -14.62
CA ILE A 93 -28.70 7.73 -14.50
C ILE A 93 -29.68 6.65 -14.96
N THR A 94 -29.53 6.12 -16.18
CA THR A 94 -30.43 5.11 -16.77
C THR A 94 -30.57 3.86 -15.89
N ARG A 95 -29.50 3.42 -15.23
CA ARG A 95 -29.55 2.29 -14.30
C ARG A 95 -30.39 2.57 -13.05
N ASP A 96 -30.47 3.83 -12.63
CA ASP A 96 -31.06 4.25 -11.36
C ASP A 96 -32.52 4.71 -11.48
N LEU A 97 -32.98 5.05 -12.68
CA LEU A 97 -34.36 5.49 -12.90
C LEU A 97 -35.42 4.40 -12.60
N PRO A 98 -35.25 3.12 -12.99
CA PRO A 98 -36.26 2.09 -12.72
C PRO A 98 -36.49 1.83 -11.22
N ARG A 99 -35.50 2.15 -10.38
CA ARG A 99 -35.58 2.01 -8.92
C ARG A 99 -36.11 3.26 -8.21
N THR A 100 -36.40 4.34 -8.94
CA THR A 100 -36.90 5.60 -8.40
C THR A 100 -38.43 5.65 -8.52
N PHE A 101 -39.13 5.57 -7.38
CA PHE A 101 -40.60 5.46 -7.31
C PHE A 101 -41.23 4.40 -8.24
N PRO A 102 -40.76 3.13 -8.20
CA PRO A 102 -41.12 2.08 -9.17
C PRO A 102 -42.62 1.74 -9.19
N ASN A 103 -43.34 2.04 -8.10
CA ASN A 103 -44.76 1.73 -7.95
C ASN A 103 -45.66 2.92 -8.29
N HIS A 104 -45.11 4.08 -8.66
CA HIS A 104 -45.90 5.26 -8.99
C HIS A 104 -46.29 5.26 -10.47
N PRO A 105 -47.59 5.38 -10.84
CA PRO A 105 -48.04 5.23 -12.22
C PRO A 105 -47.32 6.14 -13.23
N TYR A 106 -47.04 7.39 -12.85
CA TYR A 106 -46.33 8.33 -13.72
C TYR A 106 -44.90 7.86 -14.04
N PHE A 107 -44.17 7.34 -13.04
CA PHE A 107 -42.79 6.87 -13.22
C PHE A 107 -42.70 5.43 -13.73
N GLN A 108 -43.81 4.69 -13.82
CA GLN A 108 -43.88 3.47 -14.62
C GLN A 108 -44.05 3.77 -16.12
N GLY A 109 -44.59 4.94 -16.45
CA GLY A 109 -44.74 5.42 -17.82
C GLY A 109 -43.44 5.94 -18.41
N LYS A 110 -43.31 5.81 -19.73
CA LYS A 110 -42.16 6.32 -20.50
C LYS A 110 -41.96 7.82 -20.31
N ALA A 111 -43.04 8.61 -20.35
CA ALA A 111 -42.98 10.06 -20.17
C ALA A 111 -42.38 10.48 -18.82
N GLY A 112 -42.74 9.81 -17.72
CA GLY A 112 -42.20 10.15 -16.40
C GLY A 112 -40.74 9.70 -16.23
N GLN A 113 -40.36 8.58 -16.81
CA GLN A 113 -38.96 8.12 -16.84
C GLN A 113 -38.08 9.05 -17.69
N GLU A 114 -38.57 9.49 -18.85
CA GLU A 114 -37.90 10.49 -19.70
C GLU A 114 -37.77 11.83 -18.99
N ALA A 115 -38.84 12.32 -18.36
CA ALA A 115 -38.79 13.57 -17.61
C ALA A 115 -37.81 13.51 -16.42
N LEU A 116 -37.76 12.37 -15.73
CA LEU A 116 -36.80 12.19 -14.65
C LEU A 116 -35.36 12.08 -15.19
N PHE A 117 -35.18 11.44 -16.35
CA PHE A 117 -33.90 11.37 -17.04
C PHE A 117 -33.40 12.77 -17.42
N ASN A 118 -34.18 13.59 -18.13
CA ASN A 118 -33.64 14.85 -18.64
C ASN A 118 -33.38 15.86 -17.52
N VAL A 119 -34.22 15.98 -16.48
CA VAL A 119 -33.91 16.85 -15.32
C VAL A 119 -32.58 16.48 -14.68
N VAL A 120 -32.39 15.19 -14.38
CA VAL A 120 -31.20 14.71 -13.67
C VAL A 120 -29.96 14.79 -14.57
N LYS A 121 -30.11 14.47 -15.86
CA LYS A 121 -29.06 14.63 -16.87
C LYS A 121 -28.65 16.09 -17.00
N ALA A 122 -29.60 17.00 -17.20
CA ALA A 122 -29.34 18.42 -17.33
C ALA A 122 -28.63 18.96 -16.07
N TYR A 123 -29.06 18.55 -14.87
CA TYR A 123 -28.39 18.93 -13.63
C TYR A 123 -26.94 18.43 -13.58
N SER A 124 -26.68 17.19 -14.01
CA SER A 124 -25.32 16.62 -14.02
C SER A 124 -24.32 17.38 -14.91
N ILE A 125 -24.82 18.06 -15.95
CA ILE A 125 -24.02 18.90 -16.85
C ILE A 125 -23.94 20.34 -16.30
N HIS A 126 -25.00 20.81 -15.65
CA HIS A 126 -25.07 22.14 -15.05
C HIS A 126 -24.04 22.32 -13.92
N ASP A 127 -23.91 21.32 -13.04
CA ASP A 127 -22.96 21.33 -11.92
C ASP A 127 -21.96 20.18 -12.07
N ASN A 128 -20.88 20.39 -12.81
CA ASN A 128 -19.86 19.37 -13.09
C ASN A 128 -19.10 18.89 -11.85
N ASP A 129 -19.02 19.70 -10.79
CA ASP A 129 -18.34 19.29 -9.55
C ASP A 129 -19.12 18.19 -8.83
N VAL A 130 -20.46 18.25 -8.91
CA VAL A 130 -21.36 17.23 -8.38
C VAL A 130 -21.57 16.12 -9.41
N GLY A 131 -21.81 16.49 -10.66
CA GLY A 131 -22.23 15.59 -11.72
C GLY A 131 -23.53 14.87 -11.36
N TYR A 132 -23.51 13.56 -11.48
CA TYR A 132 -24.59 12.71 -10.99
C TYR A 132 -24.17 11.90 -9.77
N CYS A 133 -24.91 12.08 -8.68
CA CYS A 133 -24.80 11.25 -7.49
C CYS A 133 -26.12 10.53 -7.21
N GLN A 134 -26.03 9.26 -6.77
CA GLN A 134 -27.19 8.46 -6.44
C GLN A 134 -28.01 9.12 -5.32
N GLY A 135 -29.30 9.33 -5.59
CA GLY A 135 -30.24 9.97 -4.66
C GLY A 135 -30.87 11.23 -5.21
N ILE A 136 -30.20 11.93 -6.15
CA ILE A 136 -30.74 13.17 -6.75
C ILE A 136 -32.08 12.91 -7.47
N SER A 137 -32.24 11.74 -8.10
CA SER A 137 -33.51 11.36 -8.74
C SER A 137 -34.69 11.31 -7.76
N PHE A 138 -34.46 10.99 -6.49
CA PHE A 138 -35.49 11.00 -5.45
C PHE A 138 -35.88 12.41 -5.00
N ILE A 139 -35.05 13.43 -5.28
CA ILE A 139 -35.40 14.84 -5.09
C ILE A 139 -36.18 15.35 -6.30
N ALA A 140 -35.73 15.02 -7.52
CA ALA A 140 -36.37 15.44 -8.75
C ALA A 140 -37.78 14.84 -8.91
N GLY A 141 -38.01 13.59 -8.49
CA GLY A 141 -39.30 12.92 -8.63
C GLY A 141 -40.48 13.67 -7.99
N PRO A 142 -40.43 14.04 -6.69
CA PRO A 142 -41.49 14.83 -6.06
C PRO A 142 -41.73 16.18 -6.73
N LEU A 143 -40.69 16.82 -7.30
CA LEU A 143 -40.84 18.06 -8.05
C LEU A 143 -41.64 17.80 -9.34
N LEU A 144 -41.24 16.81 -10.15
CA LEU A 144 -41.91 16.43 -11.40
C LEU A 144 -43.36 16.00 -11.23
N LEU A 145 -43.74 15.51 -10.04
CA LEU A 145 -45.14 15.20 -9.73
C LEU A 145 -46.00 16.44 -9.46
N ASN A 146 -45.38 17.61 -9.27
CA ASN A 146 -46.08 18.84 -8.90
C ASN A 146 -45.83 20.01 -9.87
N MET A 147 -44.90 19.90 -10.81
CA MET A 147 -44.59 20.94 -11.81
C MET A 147 -43.96 20.35 -13.09
N PRO A 148 -43.99 21.09 -14.22
CA PRO A 148 -43.28 20.74 -15.46
C PRO A 148 -41.77 20.57 -15.29
N GLU A 149 -41.14 20.00 -16.31
CA GLU A 149 -39.74 19.56 -16.28
C GLU A 149 -38.76 20.73 -16.11
N GLU A 150 -39.00 21.83 -16.82
CA GLU A 150 -38.20 23.05 -16.79
C GLU A 150 -38.26 23.70 -15.40
N GLU A 151 -39.46 23.78 -14.81
CA GLU A 151 -39.68 24.33 -13.48
C GLU A 151 -39.05 23.44 -12.40
N ALA A 152 -39.17 22.11 -12.55
CA ALA A 152 -38.56 21.14 -11.64
C ALA A 152 -37.03 21.24 -11.65
N PHE A 153 -36.43 21.41 -12.83
CA PHE A 153 -35.01 21.68 -12.96
C PHE A 153 -34.61 22.99 -12.24
N CYS A 154 -35.37 24.07 -12.44
CA CYS A 154 -35.09 25.34 -11.77
C CYS A 154 -35.15 25.23 -10.25
N VAL A 155 -36.18 24.58 -9.71
CA VAL A 155 -36.29 24.33 -8.26
C VAL A 155 -35.15 23.45 -7.75
N LEU A 156 -34.77 22.41 -8.49
CA LEU A 156 -33.64 21.54 -8.14
C LEU A 156 -32.33 22.33 -8.05
N VAL A 157 -32.02 23.16 -9.06
CA VAL A 157 -30.82 24.00 -9.05
C VAL A 157 -30.80 24.95 -7.84
N GLN A 158 -31.94 25.56 -7.52
CA GLN A 158 -32.01 26.45 -6.36
C GLN A 158 -31.91 25.70 -5.02
N LEU A 159 -32.45 24.50 -4.89
CA LEU A 159 -32.21 23.64 -3.74
C LEU A 159 -30.72 23.32 -3.59
N MET A 160 -30.06 22.99 -4.69
CA MET A 160 -28.64 22.66 -4.69
C MET A 160 -27.77 23.85 -4.28
N ASN A 161 -28.12 25.06 -4.72
CA ASN A 161 -27.35 26.27 -4.47
C ASN A 161 -27.77 26.99 -3.18
N GLN A 162 -29.01 27.46 -3.08
CA GLN A 162 -29.48 28.29 -1.96
C GLN A 162 -29.63 27.51 -0.65
N TYR A 163 -30.05 26.25 -0.72
CA TYR A 163 -30.18 25.38 0.46
C TYR A 163 -28.88 24.61 0.74
N ASN A 164 -27.83 24.88 -0.04
CA ASN A 164 -26.53 24.23 0.03
C ASN A 164 -26.65 22.69 -0.01
N LEU A 165 -27.61 22.17 -0.78
CA LEU A 165 -27.83 20.73 -0.87
C LEU A 165 -26.73 20.05 -1.71
N ARG A 166 -26.11 20.77 -2.65
CA ARG A 166 -25.04 20.25 -3.51
C ARG A 166 -23.89 19.61 -2.74
N GLY A 167 -23.54 20.15 -1.57
CA GLY A 167 -22.46 19.63 -0.74
C GLY A 167 -22.71 18.21 -0.19
N HIS A 168 -23.96 17.72 -0.23
CA HIS A 168 -24.27 16.34 0.13
C HIS A 168 -23.84 15.35 -0.95
N PHE A 169 -23.66 15.82 -2.19
CA PHE A 169 -23.44 15.01 -3.37
C PHE A 169 -22.05 15.18 -3.99
N THR A 170 -21.22 16.07 -3.45
CA THR A 170 -19.82 16.19 -3.88
C THR A 170 -19.06 14.88 -3.61
N PRO A 171 -17.98 14.56 -4.36
CA PRO A 171 -17.33 13.25 -4.27
C PRO A 171 -16.88 12.83 -2.86
N GLN A 172 -16.49 13.79 -2.02
CA GLN A 172 -16.05 13.57 -0.65
C GLN A 172 -17.21 13.49 0.37
N LEU A 173 -18.44 13.86 -0.04
CA LEU A 173 -19.62 13.89 0.82
C LEU A 173 -19.43 14.72 2.11
N ASP A 174 -18.54 15.72 2.08
CA ASP A 174 -18.09 16.44 3.28
C ASP A 174 -19.25 17.08 4.04
N LEU A 175 -20.20 17.69 3.32
CA LEU A 175 -21.35 18.31 3.95
C LEU A 175 -22.32 17.25 4.49
N LEU A 176 -22.50 16.12 3.81
CA LEU A 176 -23.33 15.04 4.34
C LEU A 176 -22.77 14.54 5.68
N HIS A 177 -21.47 14.30 5.75
CA HIS A 177 -20.80 13.89 6.99
C HIS A 177 -20.90 14.96 8.08
N GLN A 178 -20.73 16.25 7.74
CA GLN A 178 -21.00 17.34 8.68
C GLN A 178 -22.45 17.31 9.19
N ARG A 179 -23.42 17.08 8.29
CA ARG A 179 -24.85 17.09 8.63
C ARG A 179 -25.22 15.93 9.54
N LEU A 180 -24.64 14.74 9.31
CA LEU A 180 -24.78 13.57 10.17
C LEU A 180 -24.15 13.79 11.56
N TYR A 181 -22.96 14.40 11.62
CA TYR A 181 -22.34 14.79 12.90
C TYR A 181 -23.22 15.78 13.68
N GLN A 182 -23.76 16.78 12.99
CA GLN A 182 -24.71 17.72 13.60
C GLN A 182 -25.97 16.98 14.09
N PHE A 183 -26.42 15.96 13.36
CA PHE A 183 -27.61 15.17 13.72
C PHE A 183 -27.36 14.38 15.01
N ASP A 184 -26.22 13.71 15.13
CA ASP A 184 -25.82 13.01 16.35
C ASP A 184 -25.71 13.98 17.54
N GLY A 185 -25.11 15.16 17.33
CA GLY A 185 -25.02 16.19 18.38
C GLY A 185 -26.37 16.71 18.86
N VAL A 186 -27.33 16.98 17.95
CA VAL A 186 -28.68 17.39 18.37
C VAL A 186 -29.50 16.23 18.92
N LEU A 187 -29.24 14.99 18.49
CA LEU A 187 -29.83 13.78 19.06
C LEU A 187 -29.38 13.60 20.51
N GLN A 188 -28.09 13.82 20.79
CA GLN A 188 -27.56 13.82 22.15
C GLN A 188 -28.25 14.87 23.03
N ASP A 189 -28.45 16.08 22.51
CA ASP A 189 -29.06 17.19 23.24
C ASP A 189 -30.55 16.91 23.56
N HIS A 190 -31.31 16.30 22.64
CA HIS A 190 -32.77 16.10 22.78
C HIS A 190 -33.17 14.72 23.34
N LEU A 191 -32.43 13.67 22.99
CA LEU A 191 -32.73 12.26 23.32
C LEU A 191 -31.46 11.55 23.85
N PRO A 192 -30.89 12.01 24.98
CA PRO A 192 -29.59 11.52 25.48
C PRO A 192 -29.58 10.02 25.81
N HIS A 193 -30.72 9.46 26.20
CA HIS A 193 -30.85 8.02 26.46
C HIS A 193 -30.74 7.19 25.18
N VAL A 194 -31.36 7.66 24.08
CA VAL A 194 -31.26 6.99 22.78
C VAL A 194 -29.85 7.12 22.23
N HIS A 195 -29.25 8.31 22.32
CA HIS A 195 -27.86 8.51 21.90
C HIS A 195 -26.89 7.55 22.62
N ARG A 196 -26.99 7.43 23.95
CA ARG A 196 -26.14 6.50 24.73
C ARG A 196 -26.39 5.04 24.32
N HIS A 197 -27.64 4.69 24.04
CA HIS A 197 -27.96 3.34 23.54
C HIS A 197 -27.31 3.09 22.18
N PHE A 198 -27.38 4.05 21.25
CA PHE A 198 -26.68 3.96 19.96
C PHE A 198 -25.17 3.81 20.13
N GLU A 199 -24.54 4.58 21.02
CA GLU A 199 -23.11 4.44 21.33
C GLU A 199 -22.78 3.04 21.87
N THR A 200 -23.59 2.53 22.80
CA THR A 200 -23.42 1.20 23.41
C THR A 200 -23.56 0.09 22.37
N GLN A 201 -24.50 0.24 21.43
CA GLN A 201 -24.72 -0.71 20.34
C GLN A 201 -23.78 -0.49 19.15
N GLY A 202 -22.92 0.54 19.15
CA GLY A 202 -22.03 0.86 18.03
C GLY A 202 -22.74 1.37 16.78
N ILE A 203 -23.94 1.94 16.93
CA ILE A 203 -24.74 2.50 15.83
C ILE A 203 -24.27 3.91 15.51
N ARG A 204 -24.02 4.16 14.22
CA ARG A 204 -23.67 5.47 13.69
C ARG A 204 -24.81 6.01 12.83
N SER A 205 -25.06 7.32 12.87
CA SER A 205 -26.07 7.98 12.01
C SER A 205 -25.90 7.66 10.53
N SER A 206 -24.65 7.52 10.06
CA SER A 206 -24.34 7.16 8.68
C SER A 206 -24.96 5.82 8.23
N MET A 207 -25.27 4.92 9.17
CA MET A 207 -25.87 3.62 8.89
C MET A 207 -27.34 3.70 8.48
N TYR A 208 -28.09 4.72 8.92
CA TYR A 208 -29.53 4.82 8.70
C TYR A 208 -30.00 6.19 8.18
N ALA A 209 -29.38 7.29 8.61
CA ALA A 209 -29.83 8.65 8.31
C ALA A 209 -29.27 9.22 7.00
N SER A 210 -28.21 8.63 6.41
CA SER A 210 -27.62 9.12 5.16
C SER A 210 -28.66 9.31 4.06
N GLN A 211 -29.59 8.34 3.91
CA GLN A 211 -30.66 8.43 2.91
C GLN A 211 -31.70 9.49 3.24
N TRP A 212 -31.96 9.77 4.53
CA TRP A 212 -32.90 10.81 4.93
C TRP A 212 -32.44 12.18 4.44
N PHE A 213 -31.15 12.49 4.62
CA PHE A 213 -30.56 13.75 4.15
C PHE A 213 -30.37 13.77 2.63
N MET A 214 -29.82 12.71 2.04
CA MET A 214 -29.55 12.66 0.60
C MET A 214 -30.80 12.68 -0.27
N THR A 215 -31.92 12.13 0.21
CA THR A 215 -33.16 12.02 -0.59
C THR A 215 -34.29 12.87 -0.05
N LEU A 216 -34.04 13.70 0.96
CA LEU A 216 -35.07 14.48 1.66
C LEU A 216 -36.25 13.59 2.10
N PHE A 217 -35.91 12.41 2.67
CA PHE A 217 -36.80 11.30 3.04
C PHE A 217 -37.52 10.57 1.88
N ALA A 218 -37.36 11.00 0.63
CA ALA A 218 -38.15 10.51 -0.49
C ALA A 218 -37.82 9.07 -0.95
N TYR A 219 -36.74 8.46 -0.45
CA TYR A 219 -36.36 7.10 -0.82
C TYR A 219 -37.35 6.01 -0.36
N LYS A 220 -37.78 6.07 0.91
CA LYS A 220 -38.63 5.02 1.54
C LYS A 220 -40.00 5.53 1.98
N PHE A 221 -40.16 6.84 2.14
CA PHE A 221 -41.39 7.40 2.68
C PHE A 221 -42.47 7.44 1.59
N PRO A 222 -43.74 7.16 1.92
CA PRO A 222 -44.85 7.38 1.01
C PRO A 222 -44.91 8.83 0.55
N LEU A 223 -45.31 9.07 -0.70
CA LEU A 223 -45.32 10.41 -1.31
C LEU A 223 -46.14 11.44 -0.53
N ASP A 224 -47.22 11.03 0.14
CA ASP A 224 -47.99 11.93 1.00
C ASP A 224 -47.15 12.51 2.14
N PHE A 225 -46.22 11.75 2.73
CA PHE A 225 -45.28 12.26 3.71
C PHE A 225 -44.21 13.13 3.05
N VAL A 226 -43.67 12.67 1.92
CA VAL A 226 -42.61 13.39 1.17
C VAL A 226 -43.09 14.79 0.79
N PHE A 227 -44.29 14.92 0.23
CA PHE A 227 -44.83 16.24 -0.13
C PHE A 227 -45.03 17.15 1.08
N ARG A 228 -45.42 16.60 2.23
CA ARG A 228 -45.56 17.38 3.46
C ARG A 228 -44.20 17.79 4.04
N ILE A 229 -43.18 16.95 3.91
CA ILE A 229 -41.79 17.30 4.26
C ILE A 229 -41.28 18.41 3.35
N PHE A 230 -41.53 18.32 2.03
CA PHE A 230 -41.16 19.36 1.06
C PHE A 230 -41.87 20.69 1.34
N ASP A 231 -43.16 20.68 1.68
CA ASP A 231 -43.90 21.88 2.07
C ASP A 231 -43.19 22.66 3.20
N ILE A 232 -42.67 21.95 4.21
CA ILE A 232 -41.95 22.56 5.34
C ILE A 232 -40.50 22.90 4.97
N LEU A 233 -39.78 21.98 4.32
CA LEU A 233 -38.39 22.16 3.97
C LEU A 233 -38.17 23.38 3.08
N LEU A 234 -39.01 23.56 2.06
CA LEU A 234 -38.91 24.69 1.15
C LEU A 234 -39.31 26.00 1.83
N ALA A 235 -40.16 25.95 2.86
CA ALA A 235 -40.57 27.14 3.58
C ALA A 235 -39.59 27.56 4.69
N GLU A 236 -39.02 26.59 5.41
CA GLU A 236 -38.25 26.83 6.64
C GLU A 236 -36.75 26.55 6.50
N GLY A 237 -36.31 25.82 5.45
CA GLY A 237 -34.91 25.50 5.20
C GLY A 237 -34.58 24.01 5.38
N ILE A 238 -33.34 23.66 5.03
CA ILE A 238 -32.83 22.28 5.10
C ILE A 238 -32.72 21.77 6.55
N GLU A 239 -32.66 22.69 7.52
CA GLU A 239 -32.66 22.40 8.95
C GLU A 239 -33.93 21.64 9.40
N ALA A 240 -35.04 21.76 8.65
CA ALA A 240 -36.27 21.02 8.94
C ALA A 240 -36.06 19.49 8.94
N LEU A 241 -35.09 18.98 8.15
CA LEU A 241 -34.76 17.55 8.12
C LEU A 241 -34.35 17.00 9.48
N TYR A 242 -33.65 17.80 10.29
CA TYR A 242 -33.23 17.41 11.63
C TYR A 242 -34.42 17.23 12.55
N SER A 243 -35.37 18.17 12.50
CA SER A 243 -36.61 18.08 13.27
C SER A 243 -37.43 16.85 12.88
N PHE A 244 -37.51 16.51 11.59
CA PHE A 244 -38.16 15.28 11.15
C PHE A 244 -37.45 14.02 11.65
N GLY A 245 -36.12 13.96 11.51
CA GLY A 245 -35.32 12.83 12.01
C GLY A 245 -35.45 12.64 13.52
N LEU A 246 -35.39 13.74 14.30
CA LEU A 246 -35.56 13.69 15.75
C LEU A 246 -36.99 13.29 16.15
N ALA A 247 -38.03 13.77 15.44
CA ALA A 247 -39.41 13.39 15.72
C ALA A 247 -39.66 11.91 15.47
N LEU A 248 -39.09 11.35 14.40
CA LEU A 248 -39.12 9.91 14.12
C LEU A 248 -38.48 9.13 15.27
N ILE A 249 -37.28 9.52 15.72
CA ILE A 249 -36.57 8.84 16.81
C ILE A 249 -37.32 9.00 18.13
N GLN A 250 -37.78 10.19 18.46
CA GLN A 250 -38.49 10.49 19.70
C GLN A 250 -39.77 9.65 19.83
N LYS A 251 -40.55 9.56 18.74
CA LYS A 251 -41.80 8.79 18.74
C LYS A 251 -41.55 7.29 18.94
N ASN A 252 -40.48 6.77 18.36
CA ASN A 252 -40.12 5.35 18.42
C ASN A 252 -39.15 5.01 19.57
N GLN A 253 -38.87 5.94 20.48
CA GLN A 253 -37.90 5.77 21.55
C GLN A 253 -38.10 4.48 22.38
N PRO A 254 -39.32 4.09 22.81
CA PRO A 254 -39.52 2.86 23.57
C PRO A 254 -39.07 1.60 22.81
N THR A 255 -39.41 1.52 21.52
CA THR A 255 -39.02 0.39 20.67
C THR A 255 -37.51 0.39 20.45
N ILE A 256 -36.92 1.53 20.12
CA ILE A 256 -35.48 1.67 19.87
C ILE A 256 -34.65 1.18 21.06
N LEU A 257 -35.03 1.56 22.29
CA LEU A 257 -34.30 1.19 23.51
C LEU A 257 -34.41 -0.31 23.86
N SER A 258 -35.37 -1.02 23.26
CA SER A 258 -35.55 -2.47 23.45
C SER A 258 -34.77 -3.34 22.47
N LEU A 259 -34.21 -2.75 21.41
CA LEU A 259 -33.56 -3.48 20.31
C LEU A 259 -32.04 -3.43 20.43
N GLU A 260 -31.40 -4.52 20.02
CA GLU A 260 -29.94 -4.67 19.87
C GLU A 260 -29.49 -4.41 18.43
N PHE A 261 -28.18 -4.27 18.20
CA PHE A 261 -27.56 -3.80 16.95
C PHE A 261 -28.27 -4.22 15.65
N ASP A 262 -28.36 -5.52 15.33
CA ASP A 262 -28.89 -5.97 14.03
C ASP A 262 -30.36 -5.60 13.82
N ASN A 263 -31.20 -5.88 14.82
CA ASN A 263 -32.63 -5.56 14.76
C ASN A 263 -32.86 -4.04 14.78
N LEU A 264 -32.04 -3.31 15.54
CA LEU A 264 -32.14 -1.86 15.66
C LEU A 264 -31.77 -1.17 14.35
N VAL A 265 -30.68 -1.57 13.69
CA VAL A 265 -30.31 -1.03 12.38
C VAL A 265 -31.39 -1.32 11.33
N ASN A 266 -31.97 -2.52 11.33
CA ASN A 266 -33.08 -2.84 10.43
C ASN A 266 -34.31 -1.98 10.70
N TYR A 267 -34.70 -1.85 11.97
CA TYR A 267 -35.86 -1.06 12.39
C TYR A 267 -35.73 0.42 12.01
N LEU A 268 -34.55 1.02 12.27
CA LEU A 268 -34.26 2.42 11.92
C LEU A 268 -34.37 2.69 10.41
N LYS A 269 -34.08 1.69 9.57
CA LYS A 269 -34.12 1.83 8.10
C LYS A 269 -35.52 1.66 7.51
N ASN A 270 -36.34 0.77 8.08
CA ASN A 270 -37.54 0.28 7.40
C ASN A 270 -38.85 0.60 8.13
N ASP A 271 -38.87 0.62 9.46
CA ASP A 271 -40.12 0.48 10.22
C ASP A 271 -40.50 1.74 11.01
N MET A 272 -39.60 2.72 11.09
CA MET A 272 -39.76 3.96 11.88
C MET A 272 -41.03 4.76 11.58
N LEU A 273 -41.58 4.63 10.36
CA LEU A 273 -42.75 5.40 9.93
C LEU A 273 -44.08 4.76 10.32
N GLU A 274 -44.10 3.46 10.65
CA GLU A 274 -45.34 2.72 10.89
C GLU A 274 -46.16 3.29 12.05
N ILE A 275 -45.48 3.82 13.07
CA ILE A 275 -46.10 4.44 14.26
C ILE A 275 -47.02 5.62 13.92
N TYR A 276 -46.80 6.29 12.78
CA TYR A 276 -47.60 7.42 12.34
C TYR A 276 -48.88 7.00 11.60
N ASN A 277 -49.14 5.69 11.42
CA ASN A 277 -50.40 5.16 10.87
C ASN A 277 -50.87 5.85 9.57
N LYS A 278 -49.93 6.22 8.69
CA LYS A 278 -50.17 6.98 7.44
C LYS A 278 -50.68 8.43 7.63
N ASP A 279 -50.67 9.00 8.85
CA ASP A 279 -50.96 10.42 9.08
C ASP A 279 -49.68 11.27 9.03
N ALA A 280 -49.38 11.80 7.84
CA ALA A 280 -48.30 12.76 7.66
C ALA A 280 -48.47 14.02 8.53
N SER A 281 -49.70 14.41 8.86
CA SER A 281 -49.96 15.61 9.65
C SER A 281 -49.48 15.46 11.09
N GLU A 282 -49.46 14.24 11.62
CA GLU A 282 -48.92 13.96 12.95
C GLU A 282 -47.41 14.11 12.98
N LEU A 283 -46.70 13.56 11.98
CA LEU A 283 -45.25 13.78 11.84
C LEU A 283 -44.90 15.27 11.75
N ILE A 284 -45.66 16.07 10.98
CA ILE A 284 -45.43 17.52 10.89
C ILE A 284 -45.59 18.19 12.26
N ARG A 285 -46.62 17.81 13.04
CA ARG A 285 -46.85 18.37 14.38
C ARG A 285 -45.69 18.02 15.32
N ASP A 286 -45.29 16.76 15.35
CA ASP A 286 -44.23 16.28 16.23
C ASP A 286 -42.88 16.93 15.87
N ALA A 287 -42.55 17.03 14.58
CA ALA A 287 -41.35 17.74 14.12
C ALA A 287 -41.36 19.23 14.46
N TYR A 288 -42.52 19.90 14.34
CA TYR A 288 -42.63 21.33 14.64
C TYR A 288 -42.39 21.66 16.12
N LEU A 289 -42.69 20.72 17.02
CA LEU A 289 -42.44 20.87 18.47
C LEU A 289 -40.94 20.82 18.81
N ILE A 290 -40.12 20.24 17.94
CA ILE A 290 -38.67 20.13 18.15
C ILE A 290 -38.00 21.44 17.75
N LYS A 291 -37.37 22.10 18.73
CA LYS A 291 -36.69 23.39 18.55
C LYS A 291 -35.19 23.23 18.69
N ILE A 292 -34.51 23.29 17.56
CA ILE A 292 -33.04 23.23 17.50
C ILE A 292 -32.49 24.65 17.59
N ALA A 293 -31.70 24.92 18.62
CA ALA A 293 -31.09 26.25 18.80
C ALA A 293 -30.03 26.52 17.71
N PRO A 294 -30.17 27.60 16.89
CA PRO A 294 -29.23 27.87 15.80
C PRO A 294 -27.78 28.02 16.25
N LYS A 295 -27.56 28.60 17.44
CA LYS A 295 -26.21 28.75 18.02
C LYS A 295 -25.54 27.39 18.25
N ARG A 296 -26.28 26.42 18.79
CA ARG A 296 -25.76 25.06 19.05
C ARG A 296 -25.50 24.34 17.73
N PHE A 297 -26.43 24.45 16.79
CA PHE A 297 -26.30 23.85 15.47
C PHE A 297 -25.06 24.34 14.71
N ASN A 298 -24.82 25.65 14.71
CA ASN A 298 -23.63 26.26 14.10
C ASN A 298 -22.33 25.89 14.84
N ARG A 299 -22.40 25.71 16.16
CA ARG A 299 -21.26 25.23 16.95
C ARG A 299 -20.85 23.82 16.53
N LEU A 300 -21.81 22.90 16.38
CA LEU A 300 -21.56 21.53 15.91
C LEU A 300 -20.93 21.50 14.51
N ALA A 301 -21.38 22.37 13.59
CA ALA A 301 -20.73 22.50 12.27
C ALA A 301 -19.26 22.94 12.39
N LYS A 302 -18.97 23.90 13.29
CA LYS A 302 -17.59 24.37 13.52
C LYS A 302 -16.72 23.29 14.16
N GLU A 303 -17.26 22.58 15.16
CA GLU A 303 -16.60 21.44 15.82
C GLU A 303 -16.20 20.38 14.78
N TYR A 304 -17.13 19.95 13.93
CA TYR A 304 -16.85 19.00 12.85
C TYR A 304 -15.76 19.49 11.90
N ARG A 305 -15.79 20.75 11.46
CA ARG A 305 -14.78 21.29 10.52
C ARG A 305 -13.37 21.27 11.12
N VAL A 306 -13.24 21.56 12.41
CA VAL A 306 -11.95 21.51 13.11
C VAL A 306 -11.47 20.07 13.23
N GLU A 307 -12.37 19.15 13.59
CA GLU A 307 -12.05 17.73 13.71
C GLU A 307 -11.67 17.10 12.35
N ALA A 308 -12.43 17.40 11.30
CA ALA A 308 -12.16 16.95 9.94
C ALA A 308 -10.83 17.51 9.39
N ALA A 309 -10.54 18.79 9.61
CA ALA A 309 -9.26 19.39 9.20
C ALA A 309 -8.08 18.75 9.95
N ARG A 310 -8.23 18.47 11.24
CA ARG A 310 -7.23 17.76 12.02
C ARG A 310 -7.00 16.34 11.50
N ALA A 311 -8.07 15.58 11.27
CA ALA A 311 -8.00 14.22 10.74
C ALA A 311 -7.35 14.18 9.35
N HIS A 312 -7.64 15.17 8.50
CA HIS A 312 -7.01 15.31 7.19
C HIS A 312 -5.50 15.54 7.29
N ASN A 313 -5.08 16.50 8.12
CA ASN A 313 -3.65 16.78 8.35
C ASN A 313 -2.92 15.57 8.95
N GLU A 314 -3.56 14.84 9.87
CA GLU A 314 -3.01 13.61 10.44
C GLU A 314 -2.88 12.51 9.37
N ALA A 315 -3.85 12.35 8.47
CA ALA A 315 -3.79 11.40 7.37
C ALA A 315 -2.68 11.73 6.36
N GLU A 316 -2.51 13.00 6.00
CA GLU A 316 -1.43 13.47 5.11
C GLU A 316 -0.05 13.27 5.73
N ALA A 317 0.09 13.55 7.03
CA ALA A 317 1.33 13.29 7.76
C ALA A 317 1.66 11.78 7.77
N ILE A 318 0.67 10.93 8.02
CA ILE A 318 0.83 9.46 7.98
C ILE A 318 1.24 9.00 6.57
N GLU A 319 0.67 9.56 5.51
CA GLU A 319 1.04 9.20 4.14
C GLU A 319 2.49 9.59 3.82
N THR A 320 2.91 10.78 4.26
CA THR A 320 4.28 11.26 4.09
C THR A 320 5.28 10.38 4.84
N LEU A 321 4.97 10.04 6.10
CA LEU A 321 5.79 9.11 6.89
C LEU A 321 5.85 7.71 6.26
N LYS A 322 4.75 7.22 5.67
CA LYS A 322 4.76 5.95 4.93
C LYS A 322 5.68 5.99 3.71
N LYS A 323 5.67 7.08 2.93
CA LYS A 323 6.57 7.27 1.78
C LYS A 323 8.04 7.31 2.22
N GLN A 324 8.34 8.04 3.31
CA GLN A 324 9.68 8.11 3.87
C GLN A 324 10.16 6.75 4.41
N ASN A 325 9.31 6.03 5.14
CA ASN A 325 9.64 4.69 5.63
C ASN A 325 9.93 3.71 4.49
N LYS A 326 9.16 3.77 3.40
CA LYS A 326 9.42 2.96 2.20
C LYS A 326 10.79 3.29 1.60
N ALA A 327 11.10 4.57 1.41
CA ALA A 327 12.39 5.01 0.87
C ALA A 327 13.56 4.58 1.78
N LEU A 328 13.44 4.76 3.10
CA LEU A 328 14.45 4.32 4.06
C LEU A 328 14.66 2.80 4.01
N THR A 329 13.57 2.03 3.89
CA THR A 329 13.66 0.57 3.77
C THR A 329 14.41 0.15 2.50
N GLU A 330 14.20 0.84 1.37
CA GLU A 330 14.95 0.62 0.13
C GLU A 330 16.44 1.00 0.30
N THR A 331 16.75 2.09 0.99
CA THR A 331 18.16 2.46 1.26
C THR A 331 18.86 1.46 2.16
N ILE A 332 18.20 0.95 3.21
CA ILE A 332 18.75 -0.08 4.10
C ILE A 332 19.06 -1.32 3.27
N ARG A 333 18.10 -1.78 2.45
CA ARG A 333 18.30 -2.95 1.59
C ARG A 333 19.49 -2.80 0.63
N ASN A 334 19.68 -1.61 0.06
CA ASN A 334 20.82 -1.33 -0.81
C ASN A 334 22.15 -1.33 -0.02
N LEU A 335 22.17 -0.73 1.17
CA LEU A 335 23.35 -0.71 2.04
C LEU A 335 23.72 -2.11 2.54
N GLU A 336 22.73 -2.94 2.90
CA GLU A 336 22.93 -4.34 3.25
C GLU A 336 23.54 -5.13 2.07
N GLY A 337 23.02 -4.91 0.85
CA GLY A 337 23.59 -5.47 -0.37
C GLY A 337 25.06 -5.10 -0.55
N ASN A 338 25.37 -3.79 -0.50
CA ASN A 338 26.73 -3.28 -0.62
C ASN A 338 27.66 -3.84 0.48
N LEU A 339 27.17 -3.97 1.71
CA LEU A 339 27.94 -4.55 2.81
C LEU A 339 28.25 -6.03 2.55
N THR A 340 27.28 -6.78 2.02
CA THR A 340 27.49 -8.20 1.68
C THR A 340 28.50 -8.37 0.55
N ASP A 341 28.49 -7.51 -0.45
CA ASP A 341 29.44 -7.55 -1.56
C ASP A 341 30.83 -7.15 -1.10
N LEU A 342 30.96 -6.07 -0.33
CA LEU A 342 32.23 -5.65 0.26
C LEU A 342 32.81 -6.74 1.19
N SER A 343 31.96 -7.44 1.94
CA SER A 343 32.41 -8.56 2.78
C SER A 343 32.95 -9.73 1.96
N LYS A 344 32.39 -10.00 0.76
CA LYS A 344 32.91 -11.03 -0.15
C LYS A 344 34.26 -10.60 -0.73
N GLU A 345 34.39 -9.35 -1.16
CA GLU A 345 35.65 -8.80 -1.66
C GLU A 345 36.75 -8.89 -0.60
N HIS A 346 36.45 -8.51 0.65
CA HIS A 346 37.40 -8.65 1.76
C HIS A 346 37.83 -10.10 1.99
N ALA A 347 36.90 -11.06 1.94
CA ALA A 347 37.23 -12.48 2.08
C ALA A 347 38.11 -12.97 0.93
N GLN A 348 37.85 -12.52 -0.30
CA GLN A 348 38.67 -12.85 -1.46
C GLN A 348 40.10 -12.30 -1.32
N VAL A 349 40.24 -11.01 -0.99
CA VAL A 349 41.56 -10.38 -0.80
C VAL A 349 42.33 -11.04 0.35
N ALA A 350 41.65 -11.44 1.43
CA ALA A 350 42.28 -12.16 2.53
C ALA A 350 42.81 -13.53 2.07
N ASN A 351 42.07 -14.27 1.25
CA ASN A 351 42.51 -15.54 0.68
C ASN A 351 43.71 -15.35 -0.27
N GLU A 352 43.65 -14.37 -1.18
CA GLU A 352 44.77 -14.04 -2.08
C GLU A 352 46.03 -13.64 -1.31
N LEU A 353 45.88 -12.91 -0.19
CA LEU A 353 47.00 -12.56 0.68
C LEU A 353 47.60 -13.79 1.37
N ILE A 354 46.77 -14.75 1.79
CA ILE A 354 47.25 -16.01 2.38
C ILE A 354 48.02 -16.82 1.34
N GLU A 355 47.48 -16.98 0.12
CA GLU A 355 48.16 -17.66 -0.98
C GLU A 355 49.51 -17.01 -1.30
N SER A 356 49.54 -15.68 -1.48
CA SER A 356 50.78 -14.95 -1.73
C SER A 356 51.81 -15.11 -0.61
N LYS A 357 51.37 -15.13 0.66
CA LYS A 357 52.27 -15.42 1.80
C LYS A 357 52.80 -16.85 1.79
N MET A 358 51.99 -17.83 1.40
CA MET A 358 52.44 -19.22 1.25
C MET A 358 53.47 -19.35 0.12
N ASP A 359 53.26 -18.67 -1.01
CA ASP A 359 54.22 -18.65 -2.11
C ASP A 359 55.53 -17.98 -1.70
N ILE A 360 55.48 -16.86 -0.98
CA ILE A 360 56.68 -16.20 -0.44
C ILE A 360 57.44 -17.14 0.50
N ALA A 361 56.74 -17.85 1.39
CA ALA A 361 57.38 -18.82 2.29
C ALA A 361 58.07 -19.93 1.51
N ARG A 362 57.38 -20.50 0.50
CA ARG A 362 57.95 -21.54 -0.37
C ARG A 362 59.18 -21.07 -1.14
N ILE A 363 59.12 -19.88 -1.73
CA ILE A 363 60.27 -19.29 -2.45
C ILE A 363 61.44 -19.01 -1.49
N ASN A 364 61.17 -18.62 -0.24
CA ASN A 364 62.20 -18.45 0.77
C ASN A 364 62.85 -19.79 1.14
N ASP A 365 62.06 -20.84 1.38
CA ASP A 365 62.58 -22.18 1.66
C ASP A 365 63.43 -22.71 0.50
N GLU A 366 62.98 -22.51 -0.74
CA GLU A 366 63.75 -22.85 -1.95
C GLU A 366 65.05 -22.03 -2.04
N ASN A 367 65.02 -20.73 -1.73
CA ASN A 367 66.22 -19.89 -1.67
C ASN A 367 67.20 -20.35 -0.60
N ASP A 368 66.72 -20.70 0.59
CA ASP A 368 67.57 -21.17 1.69
C ASP A 368 68.19 -22.52 1.36
N ALA A 369 67.44 -23.43 0.72
CA ALA A 369 67.97 -24.70 0.22
C ALA A 369 69.05 -24.50 -0.85
N LEU A 370 68.82 -23.59 -1.81
CA LEU A 370 69.81 -23.24 -2.84
C LEU A 370 71.07 -22.58 -2.23
N ARG A 371 70.91 -21.72 -1.22
CA ARG A 371 72.02 -21.13 -0.48
C ARG A 371 72.82 -22.20 0.27
N GLN A 372 72.16 -23.18 0.87
CA GLN A 372 72.80 -24.30 1.54
C GLN A 372 73.58 -25.16 0.54
N GLN A 373 72.97 -25.54 -0.59
CA GLN A 373 73.66 -26.25 -1.66
C GLN A 373 74.88 -25.48 -2.19
N SER A 374 74.75 -24.15 -2.36
CA SER A 374 75.86 -23.30 -2.79
C SER A 374 76.99 -23.28 -1.76
N GLN A 375 76.69 -23.23 -0.46
CA GLN A 375 77.70 -23.34 0.60
C GLN A 375 78.36 -24.72 0.64
N ASP A 376 77.60 -25.80 0.51
CA ASP A 376 78.14 -27.16 0.54
C ASP A 376 79.02 -27.45 -0.68
N LEU A 377 78.60 -27.01 -1.88
CA LEU A 377 79.43 -27.04 -3.09
C LEU A 377 80.71 -26.23 -2.91
N LYS A 378 80.64 -25.06 -2.27
CA LYS A 378 81.82 -24.23 -2.02
C LYS A 378 82.79 -24.91 -1.05
N ARG A 379 82.29 -25.53 0.03
CA ARG A 379 83.10 -26.32 0.96
C ARG A 379 83.75 -27.52 0.26
N ALA A 380 83.00 -28.27 -0.55
CA ALA A 380 83.54 -29.39 -1.30
C ALA A 380 84.64 -28.95 -2.28
N LEU A 381 84.49 -27.78 -2.91
CA LEU A 381 85.52 -27.17 -3.76
C LEU A 381 86.77 -26.77 -2.97
N GLU A 382 86.62 -26.32 -1.72
CA GLU A 382 87.74 -25.99 -0.83
C GLU A 382 88.48 -27.23 -0.29
N THR A 383 87.79 -28.35 -0.09
CA THR A 383 88.40 -29.61 0.41
C THR A 383 88.95 -30.51 -0.69
N LEU A 384 88.49 -30.37 -1.94
CA LEU A 384 88.95 -31.15 -3.09
C LEU A 384 90.48 -31.12 -3.29
N PRO A 385 91.17 -29.97 -3.19
CA PRO A 385 92.62 -29.91 -3.34
C PRO A 385 93.37 -30.74 -2.29
N GLU A 386 92.93 -30.70 -1.03
CA GLU A 386 93.53 -31.48 0.06
C GLU A 386 93.30 -32.99 -0.13
N GLU A 387 92.12 -33.41 -0.56
CA GLU A 387 91.83 -34.82 -0.86
C GLU A 387 92.65 -35.34 -2.05
N ILE A 388 92.83 -34.51 -3.09
CA ILE A 388 93.66 -34.84 -4.25
C ILE A 388 95.14 -34.95 -3.82
N GLU A 389 95.65 -33.99 -3.04
CA GLU A 389 97.02 -34.06 -2.51
C GLU A 389 97.24 -35.30 -1.65
N ALA A 390 96.29 -35.64 -0.78
CA ALA A 390 96.36 -36.83 0.06
C ALA A 390 96.42 -38.12 -0.77
N ARG A 391 95.55 -38.25 -1.79
CA ARG A 391 95.56 -39.41 -2.70
C ARG A 391 96.84 -39.52 -3.52
N VAL A 392 97.33 -38.41 -4.05
CA VAL A 392 98.59 -38.38 -4.81
C VAL A 392 99.76 -38.78 -3.91
N LYS A 393 99.76 -38.35 -2.65
CA LYS A 393 100.78 -38.73 -1.67
C LYS A 393 100.75 -40.23 -1.36
N GLU A 394 99.57 -40.81 -1.18
CA GLU A 394 99.39 -42.26 -0.97
C GLU A 394 99.88 -43.08 -2.18
N GLU A 395 99.50 -42.69 -3.40
CA GLU A 395 100.01 -43.33 -4.62
C GLU A 395 101.54 -43.21 -4.75
N MET A 396 102.11 -42.07 -4.34
CA MET A 396 103.55 -41.83 -4.36
C MET A 396 104.31 -42.70 -3.34
N GLU A 397 103.77 -42.90 -2.13
CA GLU A 397 104.34 -43.82 -1.13
C GLU A 397 104.34 -45.28 -1.59
N ILE A 398 103.26 -45.70 -2.27
CA ILE A 398 103.16 -47.03 -2.89
C ILE A 398 104.22 -47.19 -3.99
N LEU A 399 104.46 -46.15 -4.80
CA LEU A 399 105.50 -46.18 -5.83
C LEU A 399 106.92 -46.23 -5.25
N VAL A 400 107.19 -45.46 -4.18
CA VAL A 400 108.49 -45.44 -3.49
C VAL A 400 108.85 -46.81 -2.92
N THR A 401 107.90 -47.46 -2.23
CA THR A 401 108.10 -48.81 -1.67
C THR A 401 108.34 -49.85 -2.76
N LYS A 402 107.63 -49.77 -3.89
CA LYS A 402 107.83 -50.66 -5.04
C LYS A 402 109.20 -50.46 -5.71
N ASN A 403 109.68 -49.21 -5.82
CA ASN A 403 111.01 -48.90 -6.35
C ASN A 403 112.13 -49.41 -5.42
N ALA A 404 111.97 -49.26 -4.11
CA ALA A 404 112.94 -49.80 -3.14
C ALA A 404 113.09 -51.32 -3.25
N ALA A 405 111.98 -52.05 -3.42
CA ALA A 405 112.00 -53.50 -3.63
C ALA A 405 112.70 -53.91 -4.94
N LEU A 406 112.53 -53.14 -6.02
CA LEU A 406 113.22 -53.36 -7.29
C LEU A 406 114.74 -53.14 -7.17
N VAL A 407 115.17 -52.09 -6.47
CA VAL A 407 116.60 -51.83 -6.20
C VAL A 407 117.24 -52.98 -5.43
N GLN A 408 116.55 -53.50 -4.40
CA GLN A 408 117.04 -54.63 -3.62
C GLN A 408 117.19 -55.90 -4.46
N ARG A 409 116.26 -56.14 -5.39
CA ARG A 409 116.29 -57.28 -6.30
C ARG A 409 117.42 -57.17 -7.34
N ASN A 410 117.70 -55.98 -7.84
CA ASN A 410 118.81 -55.75 -8.76
C ASN A 410 120.17 -55.98 -8.10
N SER A 411 120.37 -55.51 -6.87
CA SER A 411 121.60 -55.76 -6.10
C SER A 411 121.86 -57.26 -5.86
N ALA A 412 120.82 -58.04 -5.55
CA ALA A 412 120.96 -59.49 -5.35
C ALA A 412 121.36 -60.24 -6.64
N LEU A 413 120.91 -59.76 -7.81
CA LEU A 413 121.28 -60.33 -9.11
C LEU A 413 122.73 -60.00 -9.48
N GLU A 414 123.22 -58.81 -9.14
CA GLU A 414 124.63 -58.42 -9.33
C GLU A 414 125.57 -59.29 -8.49
N ASP A 415 125.23 -59.57 -7.23
CA ASP A 415 126.02 -60.45 -6.34
C ASP A 415 126.09 -61.89 -6.87
N GLN A 416 125.01 -62.41 -7.45
CA GLN A 416 124.99 -63.74 -8.05
C GLN A 416 125.87 -63.83 -9.30
N MET A 417 125.92 -62.78 -10.13
CA MET A 417 126.83 -62.73 -11.28
C MET A 417 128.29 -62.75 -10.83
N ALA A 418 128.65 -61.94 -9.83
CA ALA A 418 130.02 -61.88 -9.31
C ALA A 418 130.50 -63.23 -8.74
N TYR A 419 129.61 -63.99 -8.09
CA TYR A 419 129.92 -65.33 -7.59
C TYR A 419 130.21 -66.35 -8.72
N MET A 420 129.40 -66.33 -9.79
CA MET A 420 129.58 -67.24 -10.93
C MET A 420 130.87 -66.94 -11.70
N GLU A 421 131.23 -65.66 -11.87
CA GLU A 421 132.49 -65.28 -12.54
C GLU A 421 133.72 -65.83 -11.82
N ASN A 422 133.73 -65.76 -10.48
CA ASN A 422 134.83 -66.24 -9.66
C ASN A 422 134.99 -67.77 -9.69
N MET A 423 133.86 -68.50 -9.78
CA MET A 423 133.85 -69.95 -9.87
C MET A 423 134.39 -70.46 -11.22
N VAL A 424 134.08 -69.77 -12.31
CA VAL A 424 134.63 -70.07 -13.64
C VAL A 424 136.13 -69.81 -13.69
N ALA A 425 136.61 -68.72 -13.08
CA ALA A 425 138.03 -68.42 -13.00
C ALA A 425 138.81 -69.54 -12.28
N ASN A 426 138.31 -70.03 -11.14
CA ASN A 426 138.94 -71.09 -10.37
C ASN A 426 138.99 -72.45 -11.08
N MET A 427 137.94 -72.81 -11.82
CA MET A 427 137.96 -74.05 -12.62
C MET A 427 138.99 -74.01 -13.76
N LYS A 428 139.21 -72.82 -14.35
CA LYS A 428 140.21 -72.63 -15.40
C LYS A 428 141.64 -72.87 -14.89
N THR A 429 141.94 -72.39 -13.68
CA THR A 429 143.25 -72.57 -13.05
C THR A 429 143.54 -74.04 -12.72
N LYS A 430 142.56 -74.75 -12.14
CA LYS A 430 142.69 -76.19 -11.82
C LYS A 430 142.82 -77.08 -13.05
N TYR A 431 142.16 -76.72 -14.15
CA TYR A 431 142.31 -77.45 -15.41
C TYR A 431 143.71 -77.28 -16.02
N SER A 432 144.30 -76.08 -15.91
CA SER A 432 145.66 -75.80 -16.36
C SER A 432 146.72 -76.61 -15.60
N GLU A 433 146.57 -76.77 -14.29
CA GLU A 433 147.51 -77.56 -13.47
C GLU A 433 147.43 -79.06 -13.80
N SER A 434 146.22 -79.58 -14.07
CA SER A 434 146.03 -81.00 -14.41
C SER A 434 146.58 -81.38 -15.79
N GLU A 435 146.60 -80.46 -16.76
CA GLU A 435 147.18 -80.72 -18.09
C GLU A 435 148.71 -80.76 -18.06
N LEU A 436 149.34 -79.90 -17.25
CA LEU A 436 150.80 -79.87 -17.06
C LEU A 436 151.32 -81.17 -16.42
N ASP A 437 150.60 -81.72 -15.44
CA ASP A 437 150.93 -83.01 -14.83
C ASP A 437 150.78 -84.18 -15.82
N ARG A 438 149.80 -84.11 -16.73
CA ARG A 438 149.58 -85.12 -17.78
C ARG A 438 150.73 -85.13 -18.80
N GLU A 439 151.26 -83.97 -19.17
CA GLU A 439 152.42 -83.84 -20.06
C GLU A 439 153.72 -84.35 -19.41
N SER A 440 153.93 -84.00 -18.13
CA SER A 440 155.05 -84.50 -17.32
C SER A 440 155.09 -86.04 -17.22
N LEU A 441 153.93 -86.66 -16.98
CA LEU A 441 153.79 -88.12 -16.90
C LEU A 441 153.95 -88.82 -18.26
N ARG A 442 153.52 -88.20 -19.37
CA ARG A 442 153.76 -88.73 -20.73
C ARG A 442 155.24 -88.71 -21.11
N GLN A 443 155.99 -87.68 -20.68
CA GLN A 443 157.42 -87.58 -20.96
C GLN A 443 158.22 -88.63 -20.18
N ARG A 444 157.87 -88.88 -18.91
CA ARG A 444 158.45 -90.00 -18.12
C ARG A 444 158.13 -91.39 -18.67
N LEU A 445 156.95 -91.58 -19.29
CA LEU A 445 156.57 -92.86 -19.92
C LEU A 445 157.32 -93.10 -21.26
N SER A 446 157.67 -92.03 -21.98
CA SER A 446 158.50 -92.08 -23.20
C SER A 446 159.92 -92.54 -22.89
N ASP A 447 160.52 -92.02 -21.81
CA ASP A 447 161.92 -92.32 -21.46
C ASP A 447 162.08 -93.75 -20.90
N LEU A 448 161.07 -94.30 -20.23
CA LEU A 448 161.04 -95.69 -19.76
C LEU A 448 160.84 -96.72 -20.90
N LYS A 449 160.14 -96.35 -21.98
CA LYS A 449 159.96 -97.22 -23.16
C LYS A 449 161.22 -97.36 -24.03
N ARG A 450 162.27 -96.57 -23.77
CA ARG A 450 163.54 -96.60 -24.51
C ARG A 450 164.61 -97.46 -23.85
N LEU A 451 164.32 -98.07 -22.70
CA LEU A 451 165.27 -98.85 -21.88
C LEU A 451 164.95 -100.35 -21.79
N VAL A 452 163.86 -100.84 -22.40
CA VAL A 452 163.50 -102.27 -22.44
C VAL A 452 162.92 -102.61 -23.82
N ASP A 453 163.81 -102.61 -24.83
CA ASP A 453 164.00 -103.62 -25.90
C ASP A 453 164.93 -103.06 -27.00
#